data_AF-A0A8S4S7L9-F1
#
_entry.id   AF-A0A8S4S7L9-F1
#
_cell.length_a   1.000
_cell.length_b   1.000
_cell.length_c   1.000
_cell.angle_alpha   90.00
_cell.angle_beta   90.00
_cell.angle_gamma   90.00
#
_symmetry.space_group_name_H-M   'P 1'
#
loop_
_entity.id
_entity.type
_entity.pdbx_description
1 polymer ?
#
loop_
_entity_poly.entity_id
_entity_poly.type
_entity_poly.pdbx_seq_one_letter_code
_entity_poly.pdbx_strand_id
1 'polypeptide(L)'
;MSSDRSPPASPLPPASTDVAQQAQSAIVFERTGNSMMQHGDSAPDLPSLGLNVTERKKRKHDGLNPSTASYISDMFTSFSRQQEKLFKELKYTIDNLREQNEDLKKSVDTMSSKYDEFLFRISTLESERKQDKIIFQQLEEKIENLERKSRCAGIEIRNIPKSSGETKENIADTVKNLGKVLQIDLIGSDIRDVYRINSKDGSNPIIAELSSVIMKEKIITKVKNFNKSKPKKIMAANAIYNLPTPSSQAELLTYQYVNRKLKEANTCKDTLE
;
A
#
# COMPACT_ATOMS: atom_id res chain seq x y z
N MET A 1 21.42 -30.76 33.68
CA MET A 1 20.01 -30.31 33.51
C MET A 1 20.03 -28.94 32.89
N SER A 2 20.15 -28.86 31.56
CA SER A 2 20.16 -27.59 30.82
C SER A 2 18.73 -27.23 30.47
N SER A 3 18.24 -26.15 31.04
CA SER A 3 16.94 -25.58 30.73
C SER A 3 17.04 -24.66 29.52
N ASP A 4 16.76 -25.21 28.35
CA ASP A 4 16.39 -24.45 27.15
C ASP A 4 15.05 -23.75 27.42
N ARG A 5 15.10 -22.46 27.71
CA ARG A 5 13.91 -21.60 27.76
C ARG A 5 13.88 -20.76 26.51
N SER A 6 13.11 -21.22 25.53
CA SER A 6 12.68 -20.40 24.40
C SER A 6 11.89 -19.18 24.91
N PRO A 7 12.15 -17.97 24.39
CA PRO A 7 11.39 -16.79 24.78
C PRO A 7 9.91 -16.90 24.34
N PRO A 8 8.97 -16.29 25.08
CA PRO A 8 7.56 -16.31 24.72
C PRO A 8 7.31 -15.59 23.40
N ALA A 9 6.52 -16.22 22.54
CA ALA A 9 6.09 -15.65 21.25
C ALA A 9 5.32 -14.34 21.49
N SER A 10 5.70 -13.28 20.76
CA SER A 10 4.99 -12.01 20.77
C SER A 10 3.57 -12.18 20.21
N PRO A 11 2.57 -11.47 20.76
CA PRO A 11 1.20 -11.57 20.28
C PRO A 11 1.11 -11.08 18.83
N LEU A 12 0.51 -11.92 17.98
CA LEU A 12 0.15 -11.58 16.61
C LEU A 12 -0.80 -10.36 16.61
N PRO A 13 -0.59 -9.38 15.72
CA PRO A 13 -1.56 -8.30 15.54
C PRO A 13 -2.89 -8.89 15.06
N PRO A 14 -4.04 -8.32 15.49
CA PRO A 14 -5.35 -8.78 15.03
C PRO A 14 -5.45 -8.61 13.51
N ALA A 15 -5.97 -9.64 12.85
CA ALA A 15 -6.28 -9.62 11.44
C ALA A 15 -7.17 -8.42 11.13
N SER A 16 -6.66 -7.50 10.31
CA SER A 16 -7.42 -6.40 9.75
C SER A 16 -8.50 -6.98 8.85
N THR A 17 -9.72 -6.98 9.35
CA THR A 17 -10.92 -7.30 8.58
C THR A 17 -11.06 -6.24 7.49
N ASP A 18 -10.87 -6.67 6.24
CA ASP A 18 -11.23 -5.95 5.04
C ASP A 18 -12.73 -5.60 5.09
N VAL A 19 -13.05 -4.37 5.49
CA VAL A 19 -14.33 -3.74 5.15
C VAL A 19 -14.12 -2.99 3.86
N ALA A 20 -14.19 -3.74 2.77
CA ALA A 20 -14.45 -3.19 1.47
C ALA A 20 -15.88 -2.63 1.43
N GLN A 21 -16.00 -1.49 0.74
CA GLN A 21 -17.24 -0.90 0.22
C GLN A 21 -18.20 -0.30 1.24
N GLN A 22 -18.03 1.00 1.47
CA GLN A 22 -19.19 1.88 1.43
C GLN A 22 -18.91 3.08 0.53
N ALA A 23 -19.81 3.21 -0.43
CA ALA A 23 -19.77 4.14 -1.55
C ALA A 23 -19.66 5.58 -1.06
N GLN A 24 -18.88 6.33 -1.82
CA GLN A 24 -18.86 7.78 -1.82
C GLN A 24 -20.28 8.29 -2.10
N SER A 25 -21.02 8.67 -1.06
CA SER A 25 -22.12 9.61 -1.20
C SER A 25 -21.50 10.99 -1.37
N ALA A 26 -21.32 11.38 -2.63
CA ALA A 26 -21.14 12.77 -3.00
C ALA A 26 -22.36 13.55 -2.51
N ILE A 27 -22.25 14.19 -1.34
CA ILE A 27 -23.16 15.26 -0.95
C ILE A 27 -22.75 16.45 -1.80
N VAL A 28 -23.27 16.47 -3.02
CA VAL A 28 -23.40 17.67 -3.84
C VAL A 28 -24.37 18.56 -3.06
N PHE A 29 -23.83 19.44 -2.23
CA PHE A 29 -24.62 20.52 -1.65
C PHE A 29 -24.84 21.53 -2.79
N GLU A 30 -25.89 21.29 -3.56
CA GLU A 30 -26.42 22.26 -4.51
C GLU A 30 -26.61 23.58 -3.75
N ARG A 31 -25.89 24.61 -4.20
CA ARG A 31 -26.21 26.02 -3.92
C ARG A 31 -27.60 26.26 -4.47
N THR A 32 -28.61 25.99 -3.65
CA THR A 32 -29.97 26.47 -3.90
C THR A 32 -29.92 27.98 -3.86
N GLY A 33 -30.37 28.55 -4.97
CA GLY A 33 -30.19 29.95 -5.30
C GLY A 33 -30.85 30.89 -4.30
N ASN A 34 -30.29 32.10 -4.28
CA ASN A 34 -30.94 33.37 -3.96
C ASN A 34 -32.46 33.24 -3.69
N SER A 35 -32.82 32.98 -2.44
CA SER A 35 -34.14 33.35 -1.95
C SER A 35 -34.13 34.86 -1.78
N MET A 36 -34.69 35.53 -2.78
CA MET A 36 -35.00 36.94 -2.78
C MET A 36 -35.97 37.17 -1.60
N MET A 37 -35.44 37.51 -0.43
CA MET A 37 -36.27 37.99 0.67
C MET A 37 -36.91 39.29 0.21
N GLN A 38 -38.15 39.19 -0.26
CA GLN A 38 -39.05 40.31 -0.38
C GLN A 38 -39.29 40.83 1.03
N HIS A 39 -38.56 41.88 1.39
CA HIS A 39 -38.96 42.76 2.48
C HIS A 39 -40.35 43.30 2.13
N GLY A 40 -41.36 42.77 2.82
CA GLY A 40 -42.67 43.39 2.88
C GLY A 40 -42.54 44.70 3.62
N ASP A 41 -42.15 45.76 2.90
CA ASP A 41 -42.34 47.14 3.32
C ASP A 41 -43.84 47.45 3.27
N SER A 42 -44.58 46.85 4.21
CA SER A 42 -45.91 47.30 4.57
C SER A 42 -45.76 48.59 5.36
N ALA A 43 -45.50 49.68 4.64
CA ALA A 43 -45.78 51.01 5.13
C ALA A 43 -47.28 51.06 5.49
N PRO A 44 -47.67 51.45 6.71
CA PRO A 44 -49.06 51.64 7.02
C PRO A 44 -49.57 52.80 6.16
N ASP A 45 -50.44 52.48 5.20
CA ASP A 45 -51.13 53.45 4.38
C ASP A 45 -52.04 54.26 5.32
N LEU A 46 -51.50 55.39 5.81
CA LEU A 46 -52.23 56.37 6.60
C LEU A 46 -52.97 57.26 5.59
N PRO A 47 -54.29 57.08 5.39
CA PRO A 47 -55.03 58.02 4.59
C PRO A 47 -54.88 59.41 5.21
N SER A 48 -54.40 60.37 4.41
CA SER A 48 -54.36 61.78 4.78
C SER A 48 -55.80 62.26 4.95
N LEU A 49 -56.36 62.06 6.14
CA LEU A 49 -57.68 62.54 6.49
C LEU A 49 -57.64 64.06 6.45
N GLY A 50 -58.31 64.60 5.44
CA GLY A 50 -58.49 66.02 5.22
C GLY A 50 -58.92 66.72 6.50
N LEU A 51 -58.30 67.87 6.71
CA LEU A 51 -58.53 68.84 7.77
C LEU A 51 -59.98 69.34 7.74
N ASN A 52 -60.93 68.54 8.21
CA ASN A 52 -62.23 69.01 8.68
C ASN A 52 -62.17 69.11 10.21
N VAL A 53 -61.49 70.17 10.66
CA VAL A 53 -61.54 70.64 12.05
C VAL A 53 -62.93 71.25 12.27
N THR A 54 -63.92 70.39 12.50
CA THR A 54 -65.14 70.83 13.17
C THR A 54 -64.80 70.99 14.64
N GLU A 55 -64.88 72.20 15.17
CA GLU A 55 -64.73 72.50 16.60
C GLU A 55 -65.75 71.68 17.40
N ARG A 56 -65.31 70.48 17.83
CA ARG A 56 -66.13 69.60 18.64
C ARG A 56 -66.16 70.19 20.04
N LYS A 57 -67.25 70.90 20.32
CA LYS A 57 -67.67 71.39 21.64
C LYS A 57 -67.27 70.37 22.72
N LYS A 58 -66.28 70.75 23.55
CA LYS A 58 -65.82 69.97 24.72
C LYS A 58 -67.05 69.57 25.53
N ARG A 59 -67.50 68.31 25.38
CA ARG A 59 -68.43 67.71 26.32
C ARG A 59 -67.66 67.64 27.63
N LYS A 60 -68.18 68.29 28.67
CA LYS A 60 -67.70 68.07 30.03
C LYS A 60 -67.81 66.57 30.26
N HIS A 61 -66.67 65.92 30.41
CA HIS A 61 -66.61 64.50 30.74
C HIS A 61 -67.18 64.38 32.16
N ASP A 62 -68.47 64.11 32.26
CA ASP A 62 -69.10 63.74 33.53
C ASP A 62 -68.36 62.53 34.10
N GLY A 63 -68.10 62.58 35.41
CA GLY A 63 -67.08 61.82 36.11
C GLY A 63 -66.98 60.36 35.68
N LEU A 64 -65.81 59.99 35.15
CA LEU A 64 -65.42 58.60 35.01
C LEU A 64 -65.57 57.95 36.39
N ASN A 65 -66.45 56.95 36.50
CA ASN A 65 -66.65 56.23 37.75
C ASN A 65 -65.29 55.63 38.17
N PRO A 66 -64.73 55.96 39.36
CA PRO A 66 -63.39 55.53 39.76
C PRO A 66 -63.20 54.01 39.71
N SER A 67 -64.29 53.24 39.77
CA SER A 67 -64.28 51.78 39.62
C SER A 67 -63.86 51.28 38.22
N THR A 68 -64.27 51.93 37.12
CA THR A 68 -63.92 51.48 35.76
C THR A 68 -62.48 51.80 35.39
N ALA A 69 -61.93 52.90 35.92
CA ALA A 69 -60.53 53.27 35.73
C ALA A 69 -59.59 52.25 36.37
N SER A 70 -59.94 51.77 37.58
CA SER A 70 -59.19 50.72 38.27
C SER A 70 -59.13 49.44 37.45
N TYR A 71 -60.27 48.95 36.95
CA TYR A 71 -60.33 47.72 36.17
C TYR A 71 -59.50 47.79 34.87
N ILE A 72 -59.55 48.90 34.15
CA ILE A 72 -58.73 49.11 32.94
C ILE A 72 -57.24 49.13 33.29
N SER A 73 -56.86 49.79 34.38
CA SER A 73 -55.49 49.79 34.88
C SER A 73 -55.00 48.38 35.22
N ASP A 74 -55.83 47.55 35.84
CA ASP A 74 -55.51 46.16 36.17
C ASP A 74 -55.33 45.29 34.91
N MET A 75 -56.20 45.48 33.90
CA MET A 75 -56.06 44.86 32.58
C MET A 75 -54.75 45.25 31.88
N PHE A 76 -54.40 46.55 31.85
CA PHE A 76 -53.13 46.99 31.29
C PHE A 76 -51.92 46.47 32.08
N THR A 77 -52.02 46.39 33.40
CA THR A 77 -50.95 45.88 34.26
C THR A 77 -50.73 44.39 34.02
N SER A 78 -51.80 43.59 33.98
CA SER A 78 -51.73 42.15 33.69
C SER A 78 -51.19 41.87 32.28
N PHE A 79 -51.65 42.61 31.28
CA PHE A 79 -51.13 42.53 29.92
C PHE A 79 -49.64 42.90 29.86
N SER A 80 -49.24 43.99 30.53
CA SER A 80 -47.82 44.41 30.60
C SER A 80 -46.95 43.33 31.24
N ARG A 81 -47.42 42.70 32.32
CA ARG A 81 -46.73 41.57 32.97
C ARG A 81 -46.61 40.37 32.03
N GLN A 82 -47.65 40.05 31.26
CA GLN A 82 -47.61 38.96 30.29
C GLN A 82 -46.61 39.24 29.16
N GLN A 83 -46.61 40.46 28.63
CA GLN A 83 -45.65 40.90 27.61
C GLN A 83 -44.21 40.82 28.12
N GLU A 84 -43.97 41.28 29.36
CA GLU A 84 -42.64 41.19 29.96
C GLU A 84 -42.17 39.73 30.14
N LYS A 85 -43.10 38.84 30.52
CA LYS A 85 -42.80 37.40 30.63
C LYS A 85 -42.41 36.81 29.28
N LEU A 86 -43.20 37.05 28.24
CA LEU A 86 -42.90 36.58 26.88
C LEU A 86 -41.59 37.15 26.36
N PHE A 87 -41.33 38.43 26.62
CA PHE A 87 -40.07 39.07 26.23
C PHE A 87 -38.86 38.42 26.93
N LYS A 88 -38.98 38.09 28.22
CA LYS A 88 -37.93 37.37 28.97
C LYS A 88 -37.71 35.96 28.41
N GLU A 89 -38.78 35.20 28.14
CA GLU A 89 -38.70 33.86 27.55
C GLU A 89 -38.07 33.91 26.15
N LEU A 90 -38.48 34.85 25.30
CA LEU A 90 -37.91 35.04 23.97
C LEU A 90 -36.43 35.40 24.05
N LYS A 91 -36.06 36.34 24.93
CA LYS A 91 -34.66 36.73 25.14
C LYS A 91 -33.80 35.54 25.56
N TYR A 92 -34.28 34.75 26.52
CA TYR A 92 -33.61 33.53 26.95
C TYR A 92 -33.43 32.54 25.79
N THR A 93 -34.47 32.35 24.97
CA THR A 93 -34.40 31.45 23.81
C THR A 93 -33.37 31.93 22.78
N ILE A 94 -33.29 33.24 22.53
CA ILE A 94 -32.30 33.85 21.63
C ILE A 94 -30.88 33.67 22.19
N ASP A 95 -30.68 33.88 23.49
CA ASP A 95 -29.38 33.70 24.13
C ASP A 95 -28.92 32.24 24.05
N ASN A 96 -29.82 31.28 24.29
CA ASN A 96 -29.53 29.85 24.16
C ASN A 96 -29.23 29.45 22.70
N LEU A 97 -29.98 29.96 21.71
CA LEU A 97 -29.69 29.72 20.30
C LEU A 97 -28.33 30.30 19.88
N ARG A 98 -27.95 31.45 20.44
CA ARG A 98 -26.65 32.06 20.19
C ARG A 98 -25.52 31.20 20.74
N GLU A 99 -25.67 30.67 21.95
CA GLU A 99 -24.70 29.75 22.57
C GLU A 99 -24.56 28.46 21.74
N GLN A 100 -25.67 27.84 21.35
CA GLN A 100 -25.66 26.65 20.49
C GLN A 100 -24.98 26.91 19.14
N ASN A 101 -25.23 28.06 18.51
CA ASN A 101 -24.56 28.43 17.26
C ASN A 101 -23.05 28.66 17.44
N GLU A 102 -22.63 29.21 18.58
CA GLU A 102 -21.21 29.37 18.89
C GLU A 102 -20.51 28.01 19.06
N ASP A 103 -21.16 27.06 19.74
CA ASP A 103 -20.63 25.71 19.93
C ASP A 103 -20.61 24.91 18.63
N LEU A 104 -21.65 25.04 17.79
CA LEU A 104 -21.66 24.47 16.45
C LEU A 104 -20.50 25.00 15.60
N LYS A 105 -20.25 26.31 15.66
CA LYS A 105 -19.11 26.92 14.95
C LYS A 105 -17.77 26.33 15.43
N LYS A 106 -17.56 26.23 16.74
CA LYS A 106 -16.36 25.58 17.31
C LYS A 106 -16.24 24.13 16.87
N SER A 107 -17.34 23.38 16.84
CA SER A 107 -17.34 21.99 16.38
C SER A 107 -16.95 21.87 14.90
N VAL A 108 -17.44 22.76 14.05
CA VAL A 108 -17.06 22.81 12.63
C VAL A 108 -15.59 23.19 12.46
N ASP A 109 -15.11 24.21 13.19
CA ASP A 109 -13.71 24.65 13.12
C ASP A 109 -12.74 23.53 13.55
N THR A 110 -13.07 22.82 14.63
CA THR A 110 -12.28 21.67 15.11
C THR A 110 -12.30 20.50 14.12
N MET A 111 -13.45 20.21 13.52
CA MET A 111 -13.57 19.16 12.50
C MET A 111 -12.75 19.52 11.24
N SER A 112 -12.79 20.77 10.80
CA SER A 112 -11.98 21.26 9.67
C SER A 112 -10.50 21.10 9.95
N SER A 113 -10.04 21.52 11.13
CA SER A 113 -8.64 21.36 11.52
C SER A 113 -8.19 19.90 11.57
N LYS A 114 -9.06 18.99 12.05
CA LYS A 114 -8.76 17.55 12.06
C LYS A 114 -8.74 16.94 10.67
N TYR A 115 -9.60 17.41 9.78
CA TYR A 115 -9.59 16.99 8.38
C TYR A 115 -8.27 17.35 7.69
N ASP A 116 -7.78 18.58 7.89
CA ASP A 116 -6.49 19.02 7.35
C ASP A 116 -5.32 18.19 7.91
N GLU A 117 -5.33 17.90 9.21
CA GLU A 117 -4.34 17.03 9.85
C GLU A 117 -4.32 15.62 9.23
N PHE A 118 -5.50 15.04 8.98
CA PHE A 118 -5.61 13.73 8.33
C PHE A 118 -5.13 13.75 6.87
N LEU A 119 -5.48 14.79 6.10
CA LEU A 119 -4.99 14.92 4.72
C LEU A 119 -3.45 14.99 4.69
N PHE A 120 -2.86 15.77 5.58
CA PHE A 120 -1.40 15.87 5.71
C PHE A 120 -0.77 14.52 6.08
N ARG A 121 -1.35 13.81 7.07
CA ARG A 121 -0.89 12.48 7.47
C ARG A 121 -0.95 11.48 6.31
N ILE A 122 -2.06 11.45 5.56
CA ILE A 122 -2.23 10.56 4.40
C ILE A 122 -1.18 10.87 3.33
N SER A 123 -1.00 12.15 2.98
CA SER A 123 0.02 12.55 2.01
C SER A 123 1.43 12.14 2.43
N THR A 124 1.75 12.24 3.72
CA THR A 124 3.05 11.84 4.26
C THR A 124 3.25 10.32 4.12
N LEU A 125 2.26 9.52 4.55
CA LEU A 125 2.30 8.07 4.45
C LEU A 125 2.37 7.57 3.01
N GLU A 126 1.70 8.22 2.08
CA GLU A 126 1.79 7.89 0.65
C GLU A 126 3.18 8.18 0.08
N SER A 127 3.82 9.27 0.51
CA SER A 127 5.20 9.60 0.12
C SER A 127 6.20 8.59 0.68
N GLU A 128 6.11 8.26 1.97
CA GLU A 128 6.94 7.23 2.60
C GLU A 128 6.79 5.88 1.91
N ARG A 129 5.54 5.45 1.64
CA ARG A 129 5.27 4.19 0.93
C ARG A 129 5.90 4.15 -0.48
N LYS A 130 5.95 5.29 -1.19
CA LYS A 130 6.62 5.38 -2.50
C LYS A 130 8.14 5.23 -2.34
N GLN A 131 8.73 5.86 -1.34
CA GLN A 131 10.17 5.76 -1.05
C GLN A 131 10.56 4.33 -0.64
N ASP A 132 9.77 3.69 0.22
CA ASP A 132 10.01 2.31 0.65
C ASP A 132 10.00 1.35 -0.54
N LYS A 133 9.05 1.48 -1.46
CA LYS A 133 9.00 0.66 -2.69
C LYS A 133 10.28 0.77 -3.51
N ILE A 134 10.84 1.98 -3.62
CA ILE A 134 12.11 2.20 -4.34
C ILE A 134 13.25 1.49 -3.61
N ILE A 135 13.32 1.61 -2.28
CA ILE A 135 14.34 0.95 -1.46
C ILE A 135 14.23 -0.58 -1.58
N PHE A 136 13.02 -1.14 -1.52
CA PHE A 136 12.80 -2.57 -1.72
C PHE A 136 13.33 -3.04 -3.08
N GLN A 137 13.01 -2.33 -4.17
CA GLN A 137 13.52 -2.67 -5.50
C GLN A 137 15.05 -2.63 -5.57
N GLN A 138 15.68 -1.62 -4.97
CA GLN A 138 17.14 -1.52 -4.92
C GLN A 138 17.77 -2.66 -4.11
N LEU A 139 17.13 -3.07 -3.00
CA LEU A 139 17.59 -4.19 -2.19
C LEU A 139 17.44 -5.52 -2.93
N GLU A 140 16.33 -5.73 -3.62
CA GLU A 140 16.10 -6.92 -4.46
C GLU A 140 17.15 -7.02 -5.56
N GLU A 141 17.43 -5.93 -6.28
CA GLU A 141 18.46 -5.90 -7.31
C GLU A 141 19.85 -6.17 -6.72
N LYS A 142 20.15 -5.62 -5.54
CA LYS A 142 21.42 -5.85 -4.85
C LYS A 142 21.57 -7.31 -4.43
N ILE A 143 20.52 -7.92 -3.88
CA ILE A 143 20.52 -9.34 -3.51
C ILE A 143 20.72 -10.20 -4.76
N GLU A 144 19.97 -9.94 -5.83
CA GLU A 144 20.10 -10.68 -7.07
C GLU A 144 21.52 -10.57 -7.65
N ASN A 145 22.11 -9.37 -7.65
CA ASN A 145 23.47 -9.16 -8.10
C ASN A 145 24.50 -9.89 -7.21
N LEU A 146 24.29 -9.96 -5.89
CA LEU A 146 25.14 -10.73 -4.99
C LEU A 146 25.02 -12.23 -5.24
N GLU A 147 23.82 -12.76 -5.49
CA GLU A 147 23.61 -14.17 -5.84
C GLU A 147 24.23 -14.54 -7.20
N ARG A 148 24.10 -13.65 -8.20
CA ARG A 148 24.77 -13.83 -9.50
C ARG A 148 26.28 -13.85 -9.34
N LYS A 149 26.84 -12.94 -8.52
CA LYS A 149 28.27 -12.88 -8.24
C LYS A 149 28.76 -14.09 -7.43
N SER A 150 28.00 -14.56 -6.44
CA SER A 150 28.42 -15.71 -5.64
C SER A 150 28.48 -16.99 -6.46
N ARG A 151 27.57 -17.18 -7.43
CA ARG A 151 27.52 -18.35 -8.31
C ARG A 151 28.29 -18.18 -9.63
N CYS A 152 29.03 -17.09 -9.82
CA CYS A 152 29.63 -16.76 -11.11
C CYS A 152 30.67 -17.79 -11.57
N ALA A 153 31.40 -18.42 -10.64
CA ALA A 153 32.42 -19.45 -10.91
C ALA A 153 31.88 -20.89 -10.85
N GLY A 154 30.57 -21.07 -10.62
CA GLY A 154 29.93 -22.38 -10.57
C GLY A 154 29.65 -22.96 -11.96
N ILE A 155 29.86 -24.27 -12.10
CA ILE A 155 29.42 -25.09 -13.22
C ILE A 155 28.53 -26.23 -12.72
N GLU A 156 27.54 -26.60 -13.53
CA GLU A 156 26.71 -27.78 -13.30
C GLU A 156 27.04 -28.85 -14.33
N ILE A 157 27.22 -30.07 -13.84
CA ILE A 157 27.51 -31.24 -14.65
C ILE A 157 26.37 -32.23 -14.45
N ARG A 158 25.60 -32.40 -15.51
CA ARG A 158 24.43 -33.29 -15.56
C ARG A 158 24.82 -34.67 -16.11
N ASN A 159 23.94 -35.65 -15.90
CA ASN A 159 24.06 -37.00 -16.45
C ASN A 159 25.30 -37.78 -15.96
N ILE A 160 25.73 -37.53 -14.73
CA ILE A 160 26.74 -38.34 -14.06
C ILE A 160 26.02 -39.35 -13.14
N PRO A 161 26.17 -40.67 -13.37
CA PRO A 161 25.58 -41.69 -12.51
C PRO A 161 25.97 -41.48 -11.05
N LYS A 162 25.06 -41.79 -10.13
CA LYS A 162 25.31 -41.73 -8.69
C LYS A 162 25.91 -43.07 -8.24
N SER A 163 27.07 -43.01 -7.60
CA SER A 163 27.68 -44.16 -6.94
C SER A 163 27.14 -44.31 -5.51
N SER A 164 26.92 -45.54 -5.04
CA SER A 164 26.60 -45.79 -3.63
C SER A 164 27.79 -45.45 -2.74
N GLY A 165 27.61 -44.61 -1.72
CA GLY A 165 28.70 -44.18 -0.84
C GLY A 165 29.65 -43.16 -1.47
N GLU A 166 29.18 -42.38 -2.44
CA GLU A 166 29.97 -41.32 -3.07
C GLU A 166 30.42 -40.25 -2.05
N THR A 167 31.73 -40.05 -1.91
CA THR A 167 32.34 -39.01 -1.08
C THR A 167 32.63 -37.74 -1.89
N LYS A 168 32.94 -36.62 -1.22
CA LYS A 168 33.28 -35.37 -1.90
C LYS A 168 34.53 -35.50 -2.78
N GLU A 169 35.50 -36.30 -2.35
CA GLU A 169 36.74 -36.58 -3.08
C GLU A 169 36.44 -37.30 -4.40
N ASN A 170 35.55 -38.30 -4.38
CA ASN A 170 35.13 -39.01 -5.59
C ASN A 170 34.46 -38.08 -6.62
N ILE A 171 33.65 -37.12 -6.13
CA ILE A 171 33.03 -36.10 -6.98
C ILE A 171 34.10 -35.16 -7.55
N ALA A 172 35.04 -34.69 -6.72
CA ALA A 172 36.15 -33.85 -7.18
C ALA A 172 37.01 -34.55 -8.24
N ASP A 173 37.32 -35.83 -8.05
CA ASP A 173 38.10 -36.62 -9.01
C ASP A 173 37.33 -36.84 -10.32
N THR A 174 36.01 -36.96 -10.27
CA THR A 174 35.15 -36.96 -11.46
C THR A 174 35.29 -35.66 -12.25
N VAL A 175 35.29 -34.50 -11.56
CA VAL A 175 35.49 -33.19 -12.19
C VAL A 175 36.90 -33.06 -12.78
N LYS A 176 37.93 -33.55 -12.10
CA LYS A 176 39.31 -33.59 -12.65
C LYS A 176 39.41 -34.48 -13.88
N ASN A 177 38.74 -35.63 -13.88
CA ASN A 177 38.70 -36.54 -15.02
C ASN A 177 37.98 -35.90 -16.22
N LEU A 178 36.91 -35.13 -15.98
CA LEU A 178 36.29 -34.29 -17.02
C LEU A 178 37.29 -33.29 -17.60
N GLY A 179 38.08 -32.62 -16.75
CA GLY A 179 39.17 -31.74 -17.18
C GLY A 179 40.14 -32.45 -18.12
N LYS A 180 40.64 -33.63 -17.72
CA LYS A 180 41.56 -34.44 -18.54
C LYS A 180 40.98 -34.79 -19.92
N VAL A 181 39.71 -35.19 -19.99
CA VAL A 181 39.02 -35.49 -21.26
C VAL A 181 38.93 -34.25 -22.16
N LEU A 182 38.77 -33.06 -21.57
CA LEU A 182 38.73 -31.78 -22.27
C LEU A 182 40.12 -31.19 -22.55
N GLN A 183 41.20 -31.90 -22.17
CA GLN A 183 42.58 -31.42 -22.24
C GLN A 183 42.78 -30.12 -21.45
N ILE A 184 42.17 -30.03 -20.27
CA ILE A 184 42.35 -28.97 -19.29
C ILE A 184 42.98 -29.60 -18.06
N ASP A 185 44.14 -29.09 -17.66
CA ASP A 185 44.79 -29.52 -16.43
C ASP A 185 44.08 -28.85 -15.24
N LEU A 186 43.21 -29.61 -14.56
CA LEU A 186 42.48 -29.16 -13.38
C LEU A 186 43.18 -29.68 -12.12
N ILE A 187 43.68 -28.75 -11.32
CA ILE A 187 44.34 -29.04 -10.05
C ILE A 187 43.29 -29.01 -8.93
N GLY A 188 43.52 -29.73 -7.83
CA GLY A 188 42.62 -29.71 -6.67
C GLY A 188 42.37 -28.30 -6.11
N SER A 189 43.37 -27.39 -6.20
CA SER A 189 43.24 -25.99 -5.80
C SER A 189 42.31 -25.16 -6.69
N ASP A 190 42.00 -25.64 -7.89
CA ASP A 190 41.10 -24.96 -8.82
C ASP A 190 39.62 -25.22 -8.48
N ILE A 191 39.35 -26.19 -7.60
CA ILE A 191 38.01 -26.58 -7.17
C ILE A 191 37.82 -26.10 -5.73
N ARG A 192 36.89 -25.16 -5.53
CA ARG A 192 36.57 -24.58 -4.21
C ARG A 192 35.63 -25.47 -3.42
N ASP A 193 34.56 -25.95 -4.05
CA ASP A 193 33.60 -26.86 -3.45
C ASP A 193 32.93 -27.73 -4.52
N VAL A 194 32.49 -28.92 -4.12
CA VAL A 194 31.78 -29.87 -4.98
C VAL A 194 30.69 -30.58 -4.18
N TYR A 195 29.49 -30.64 -4.76
CA TYR A 195 28.37 -31.33 -4.17
C TYR A 195 27.33 -31.70 -5.23
N ARG A 196 26.43 -32.63 -4.89
CA ARG A 196 25.25 -32.92 -5.72
C ARG A 196 24.05 -32.13 -5.23
N ILE A 197 23.25 -31.65 -6.16
CA ILE A 197 21.90 -31.16 -5.84
C ILE A 197 20.92 -32.31 -6.00
N ASN A 198 20.11 -32.56 -4.99
CA ASN A 198 19.01 -33.51 -5.08
C ASN A 198 17.92 -32.93 -5.99
N SER A 199 17.72 -33.53 -7.16
CA SER A 199 16.62 -33.17 -8.05
C SER A 199 15.49 -34.20 -7.92
N LYS A 200 14.24 -33.74 -8.02
CA LYS A 200 13.06 -34.61 -8.05
C LYS A 200 13.09 -35.58 -9.23
N ASP A 201 13.76 -35.20 -10.32
CA ASP A 201 13.87 -36.00 -11.55
C ASP A 201 14.91 -37.12 -11.46
N GLY A 202 15.57 -37.30 -10.31
CA GLY A 202 16.60 -38.31 -10.10
C GLY A 202 17.95 -38.06 -10.80
N SER A 203 18.05 -37.02 -11.65
CA SER A 203 19.29 -36.67 -12.38
C SER A 203 20.46 -36.26 -11.47
N ASN A 204 20.19 -35.85 -10.22
CA ASN A 204 21.17 -35.48 -9.19
C ASN A 204 22.47 -34.84 -9.71
N PRO A 205 22.40 -33.66 -10.34
CA PRO A 205 23.56 -33.04 -10.99
C PRO A 205 24.65 -32.66 -10.00
N ILE A 206 25.90 -32.67 -10.46
CA ILE A 206 27.06 -32.21 -9.70
C ILE A 206 27.22 -30.72 -9.93
N ILE A 207 27.26 -29.95 -8.85
CA ILE A 207 27.70 -28.56 -8.86
C ILE A 207 29.15 -28.54 -8.44
N ALA A 208 30.00 -27.99 -9.31
CA ALA A 208 31.39 -27.72 -9.01
C ALA A 208 31.61 -26.21 -9.01
N GLU A 209 32.08 -25.70 -7.88
CA GLU A 209 32.46 -24.32 -7.73
C GLU A 209 33.96 -24.18 -7.92
N LEU A 210 34.37 -23.37 -8.88
CA LEU A 210 35.77 -23.19 -9.24
C LEU A 210 36.37 -22.00 -8.49
N SER A 211 37.69 -21.99 -8.35
CA SER A 211 38.45 -20.89 -7.75
C SER A 211 38.36 -19.61 -8.58
N SER A 212 38.16 -19.71 -9.91
CA SER A 212 38.16 -18.59 -10.84
C SER A 212 37.13 -18.74 -11.96
N VAL A 213 36.48 -17.61 -12.30
CA VAL A 213 35.58 -17.49 -13.46
C VAL A 213 36.33 -17.74 -14.78
N ILE A 214 37.62 -17.41 -14.84
CA ILE A 214 38.44 -17.65 -16.03
C ILE A 214 38.55 -19.16 -16.30
N MET A 215 38.66 -19.98 -15.25
CA MET A 215 38.70 -21.43 -15.38
C MET A 215 37.36 -21.98 -15.89
N LYS A 216 36.25 -21.47 -15.35
CA LYS A 216 34.90 -21.78 -15.85
C LYS A 216 34.77 -21.51 -17.36
N GLU A 217 35.14 -20.31 -17.82
CA GLU A 217 35.02 -19.94 -19.24
C GLU A 217 35.90 -20.81 -20.15
N LYS A 218 37.10 -21.18 -19.69
CA LYS A 218 37.96 -22.14 -20.39
C LYS A 218 37.29 -23.50 -20.54
N ILE A 219 36.71 -24.04 -19.46
CA ILE A 219 35.97 -25.31 -19.48
C ILE A 219 34.80 -25.24 -20.45
N ILE A 220 33.95 -24.22 -20.35
CA ILE A 220 32.77 -24.04 -21.22
C ILE A 220 33.20 -23.97 -22.69
N THR A 221 34.24 -23.21 -23.00
CA THR A 221 34.74 -23.06 -24.37
C THR A 221 35.25 -24.39 -24.92
N LYS A 222 36.03 -25.15 -24.13
CA LYS A 222 36.53 -26.46 -24.53
C LYS A 222 35.41 -27.49 -24.69
N VAL A 223 34.40 -27.49 -23.83
CA VAL A 223 33.21 -28.35 -23.99
C VAL A 223 32.47 -28.02 -25.28
N LYS A 224 32.22 -26.73 -25.55
CA LYS A 224 31.56 -26.30 -26.80
C LYS A 224 32.34 -26.76 -28.02
N ASN A 225 33.66 -26.64 -28.00
CA ASN A 225 34.51 -27.08 -29.10
C ASN A 225 34.56 -28.61 -29.24
N PHE A 226 34.60 -29.34 -28.13
CA PHE A 226 34.55 -30.81 -28.13
C PHE A 226 33.22 -31.34 -28.68
N ASN A 227 32.10 -30.72 -28.31
CA ASN A 227 30.78 -31.09 -28.81
C ASN A 227 30.60 -30.74 -30.30
N LYS A 228 31.30 -29.72 -30.82
CA LYS A 228 31.31 -29.38 -32.24
C LYS A 228 32.16 -30.36 -33.07
N SER A 229 33.26 -30.88 -32.52
CA SER A 229 34.20 -31.72 -33.25
C SER A 229 33.80 -33.20 -33.32
N LYS A 230 32.95 -33.68 -32.40
CA LYS A 230 32.47 -35.07 -32.41
C LYS A 230 31.11 -35.20 -33.11
N PRO A 231 30.87 -36.27 -33.90
CA PRO A 231 29.55 -36.55 -34.46
C PRO A 231 28.52 -36.70 -33.33
N LYS A 232 27.28 -36.25 -33.59
CA LYS A 232 26.15 -35.99 -32.65
C LYS A 232 25.81 -37.06 -31.58
N LYS A 233 26.51 -38.19 -31.53
CA LYS A 233 26.27 -39.30 -30.61
C LYS A 233 27.05 -39.23 -29.29
N ILE A 234 28.20 -38.53 -29.19
CA ILE A 234 29.04 -38.57 -27.97
C ILE A 234 29.21 -37.18 -27.35
N MET A 235 28.51 -36.94 -26.24
CA MET A 235 28.67 -35.76 -25.38
C MET A 235 29.90 -35.91 -24.46
N ALA A 236 30.52 -34.81 -24.04
CA ALA A 236 31.71 -34.81 -23.17
C ALA A 236 31.54 -35.59 -21.85
N ALA A 237 30.36 -35.52 -21.21
CA ALA A 237 30.09 -36.27 -19.98
C ALA A 237 30.08 -37.79 -20.22
N ASN A 238 29.54 -38.24 -21.36
CA ASN A 238 29.47 -39.66 -21.71
C ASN A 238 30.86 -40.24 -22.05
N ALA A 239 31.79 -39.40 -22.51
CA ALA A 239 33.15 -39.81 -22.82
C ALA A 239 33.97 -40.20 -21.58
N ILE A 240 33.58 -39.76 -20.37
CA ILE A 240 34.28 -40.12 -19.12
C ILE A 240 33.91 -41.53 -18.68
N TYR A 241 32.64 -41.88 -18.77
CA TYR A 241 32.12 -43.12 -18.19
C TYR A 241 31.88 -44.23 -19.21
N ASN A 242 32.24 -44.02 -20.49
CA ASN A 242 31.94 -44.94 -21.60
C ASN A 242 30.48 -45.44 -21.56
N LEU A 243 29.56 -44.58 -21.12
CA LEU A 243 28.16 -44.97 -20.94
C LEU A 243 27.53 -45.19 -22.32
N PRO A 244 26.75 -46.28 -22.52
CA PRO A 244 25.97 -46.45 -23.72
C PRO A 244 25.05 -45.24 -23.87
N THR A 245 25.12 -44.59 -25.03
CA THR A 245 24.38 -43.36 -25.33
C THR A 245 22.89 -43.56 -25.03
N PRO A 246 22.32 -42.89 -24.02
CA PRO A 246 20.88 -42.80 -23.93
C PRO A 246 20.39 -42.04 -25.17
N SER A 247 19.31 -42.50 -25.78
CA SER A 247 18.63 -41.88 -26.92
C SER A 247 18.04 -40.48 -26.64
N SER A 248 18.39 -39.87 -25.50
CA SER A 248 17.82 -38.63 -25.00
C SER A 248 18.94 -37.68 -24.55
N GLN A 249 18.98 -36.53 -25.22
CA GLN A 249 19.87 -35.38 -25.10
C GLN A 249 20.54 -35.17 -23.72
N ALA A 250 21.82 -35.55 -23.60
CA ALA A 250 22.64 -35.19 -22.44
C ALA A 250 23.26 -33.79 -22.64
N GLU A 251 22.51 -32.71 -22.47
CA GLU A 251 23.09 -31.37 -22.54
C GLU A 251 23.98 -31.07 -21.31
N LEU A 252 25.23 -30.66 -21.54
CA LEU A 252 26.00 -29.94 -20.53
C LEU A 252 25.42 -28.52 -20.44
N LEU A 253 24.31 -28.38 -19.70
CA LEU A 253 23.77 -27.09 -19.35
C LEU A 253 24.70 -26.49 -18.29
N THR A 254 25.51 -25.53 -18.70
CA THR A 254 26.01 -24.55 -17.75
C THR A 254 24.78 -23.87 -17.14
N TYR A 255 24.74 -23.64 -15.82
CA TYR A 255 23.72 -22.77 -15.21
C TYR A 255 23.73 -21.40 -15.93
N GLN A 256 22.91 -21.26 -16.96
CA GLN A 256 22.32 -19.99 -17.36
C GLN A 256 21.03 -19.81 -16.56
N TYR A 257 21.15 -19.92 -15.24
CA TYR A 257 20.08 -19.46 -14.36
C TYR A 257 20.17 -17.94 -14.38
N VAL A 258 19.30 -17.29 -15.17
CA VAL A 258 18.72 -15.94 -14.95
C VAL A 258 18.10 -15.32 -16.22
N ASN A 259 18.45 -15.72 -17.44
CA ASN A 259 17.85 -15.09 -18.64
C ASN A 259 16.37 -15.44 -18.89
N ARG A 260 15.81 -16.45 -18.22
CA ARG A 260 14.39 -16.82 -18.35
C ARG A 260 13.46 -15.90 -17.54
N LYS A 261 13.83 -15.54 -16.31
CA LYS A 261 13.06 -14.60 -15.47
C LYS A 261 13.16 -13.15 -15.95
N LEU A 262 14.30 -12.73 -16.51
CA LEU A 262 14.47 -11.43 -17.16
C LEU A 262 13.66 -11.29 -18.46
N LYS A 263 13.49 -12.39 -19.22
CA LYS A 263 12.57 -12.40 -20.36
C LYS A 263 11.10 -12.30 -19.90
N GLU A 264 10.72 -13.04 -18.85
CA GLU A 264 9.33 -13.04 -18.34
C GLU A 264 8.93 -11.72 -17.65
N ALA A 265 9.87 -11.02 -16.99
CA ALA A 265 9.61 -9.73 -16.35
C ALA A 265 9.47 -8.56 -17.36
N ASN A 266 10.14 -8.65 -18.51
CA ASN A 266 10.02 -7.63 -19.56
C ASN A 266 8.72 -7.79 -20.37
N THR A 267 8.18 -9.00 -20.56
CA THR A 267 6.88 -9.18 -21.23
C THR A 267 5.67 -8.71 -20.42
N CYS A 268 5.76 -8.61 -19.09
CA CYS A 268 4.64 -8.10 -18.28
C CYS A 268 4.55 -6.57 -18.22
N LYS A 269 5.62 -5.84 -18.59
CA LYS A 269 5.58 -4.37 -18.64
C LYS A 269 4.82 -3.84 -19.87
N ASP A 270 4.78 -4.61 -20.96
CA ASP A 270 4.15 -4.20 -22.21
C ASP A 270 2.62 -4.45 -22.26
N THR A 271 2.03 -5.00 -21.19
CA THR A 271 0.58 -5.28 -21.08
C THR A 271 -0.20 -4.34 -20.16
N LEU A 272 0.44 -3.27 -19.68
CA LEU A 272 -0.15 -2.29 -18.74
C LEU A 272 -0.15 -0.84 -19.26
N GLU A 273 0.18 -0.63 -20.53
CA GLU A 273 -0.12 0.61 -21.29
C GLU A 273 -1.31 0.38 -22.24
#